data_AF-H5Y0R2-F1
#
_entry.id   AF-H5Y0R2-F1
#
_cell.length_a   1.000
_cell.length_b   1.000
_cell.length_c   1.000
_cell.angle_alpha   90.00
_cell.angle_beta   90.00
_cell.angle_gamma   90.00
#
_symmetry.space_group_name_H-M   'P 1'
#
loop_
_entity.id
_entity.type
_entity.pdbx_description
1 polymer ?
#
loop_
_entity_poly.entity_id
_entity_poly.type
_entity_poly.pdbx_seq_one_letter_code
_entity_poly.pdbx_strand_id
1 'polypeptide(L)'
;MSQIQADVLSVAARNTYPFIVAYSVHACPNEGPRFQYRPSKYITFRNPQGGEMEKLYLVDKTVVLNPYEPTLEERLGHMESSYSKRIAGYIKERFLKWEFSHHNEDYRFYILSEKGQIELPHAPKPSVNNSGGWYYTLAELLSGKKIVEVESRAIGNRE
;
A
#
# COMPACT_ATOMS: atom_id res chain seq x y z
N MET A 1 -10.77 -7.65 -26.59
CA MET A 1 -11.01 -6.45 -25.75
C MET A 1 -10.20 -6.64 -24.48
N SER A 2 -9.03 -5.99 -24.36
CA SER A 2 -8.22 -6.08 -23.14
C SER A 2 -8.94 -5.32 -22.03
N GLN A 3 -9.28 -6.01 -20.94
CA GLN A 3 -9.73 -5.35 -19.72
C GLN A 3 -8.70 -4.29 -19.34
N ILE A 4 -9.15 -3.05 -19.15
CA ILE A 4 -8.32 -2.00 -18.55
C ILE A 4 -8.04 -2.48 -17.12
N GLN A 5 -6.84 -2.99 -16.90
CA GLN A 5 -6.39 -3.38 -15.57
C GLN A 5 -6.01 -2.07 -14.86
N ALA A 6 -6.70 -1.68 -13.78
CA ALA A 6 -6.20 -0.58 -12.96
C ALA A 6 -4.75 -0.81 -12.60
N ASP A 7 -3.94 0.19 -12.90
CA ASP A 7 -2.53 0.16 -12.60
C ASP A 7 -2.23 0.58 -11.16
N VAL A 8 -3.15 1.31 -10.51
CA VAL A 8 -2.87 1.97 -9.23
C VAL A 8 -3.85 1.56 -8.13
N LEU A 9 -3.31 0.97 -7.06
CA LEU A 9 -4.00 0.80 -5.79
C LEU A 9 -3.82 2.07 -4.94
N SER A 10 -4.90 2.62 -4.43
CA SER A 10 -4.90 3.73 -3.47
C SER A 10 -5.36 3.23 -2.11
N VAL A 11 -4.57 3.45 -1.07
CA VAL A 11 -4.91 3.08 0.32
C VAL A 11 -4.66 4.23 1.28
N ALA A 12 -5.33 4.22 2.43
CA ALA A 12 -5.06 5.19 3.50
C ALA A 12 -3.87 4.70 4.33
N ALA A 13 -2.79 5.49 4.39
CA ALA A 13 -1.60 5.15 5.18
C ALA A 13 -1.71 5.57 6.65
N ARG A 14 -2.49 6.62 6.95
CA ARG A 14 -2.67 7.18 8.31
C ARG A 14 -1.32 7.32 9.03
N ASN A 15 -1.22 6.83 10.27
CA ASN A 15 -0.04 6.92 11.14
C ASN A 15 1.16 6.10 10.64
N THR A 16 0.98 5.23 9.64
CA THR A 16 2.07 4.40 9.10
C THR A 16 2.80 5.04 7.93
N TYR A 17 2.34 6.20 7.43
CA TYR A 17 2.99 6.92 6.32
C TYR A 17 4.48 7.23 6.57
N PRO A 18 4.90 7.70 7.76
CA PRO A 18 6.32 7.94 8.03
C PRO A 18 7.19 6.68 7.88
N PHE A 19 6.67 5.50 8.26
CA PHE A 19 7.39 4.23 8.09
C PHE A 19 7.43 3.78 6.63
N ILE A 20 6.35 4.06 5.89
CA ILE A 20 6.32 3.81 4.45
C ILE A 20 7.41 4.62 3.75
N VAL A 21 7.55 5.91 4.08
CA VAL A 21 8.60 6.77 3.50
C VAL A 21 10.00 6.29 3.93
N ALA A 22 10.19 5.94 5.21
CA ALA A 22 11.49 5.54 5.74
C ALA A 22 12.01 4.19 5.22
N TYR A 23 11.13 3.20 5.04
CA TYR A 23 11.52 1.84 4.66
C TYR A 23 11.09 1.47 3.24
N SER A 24 10.35 2.35 2.56
CA SER A 24 9.70 2.04 1.28
C SER A 24 8.88 0.75 1.37
N VAL A 25 8.16 0.54 2.48
CA VAL A 25 7.34 -0.67 2.71
C VAL A 25 5.97 -0.25 3.22
N HIS A 26 4.91 -0.82 2.64
CA HIS A 26 3.56 -0.73 3.19
C HIS A 26 3.09 -2.13 3.59
N ALA A 27 2.37 -2.25 4.71
CA ALA A 27 1.77 -3.49 5.14
C ALA A 27 0.29 -3.33 5.47
N CYS A 28 -0.51 -4.32 5.06
CA CYS A 28 -1.90 -4.48 5.47
C CYS A 28 -2.17 -5.97 5.79
N PRO A 29 -3.24 -6.31 6.54
CA PRO A 29 -3.68 -7.70 6.65
C PRO A 29 -3.79 -8.34 5.26
N ASN A 30 -3.37 -9.58 5.13
CA ASN A 30 -3.40 -10.28 3.85
C ASN A 30 -4.82 -10.69 3.45
N GLU A 31 -5.65 -10.98 4.45
CA GLU A 31 -7.03 -11.41 4.31
C GLU A 31 -7.99 -10.44 5.01
N GLY A 32 -9.28 -10.65 4.80
CA GLY A 32 -10.35 -9.86 5.39
C GLY A 32 -11.10 -9.00 4.38
N PRO A 33 -12.35 -8.59 4.69
CA PRO A 33 -13.24 -7.96 3.71
C PRO A 33 -12.68 -6.66 3.12
N ARG A 34 -11.88 -5.90 3.87
CA ARG A 34 -11.36 -4.60 3.42
C ARG A 34 -9.98 -4.69 2.74
N PHE A 35 -9.42 -5.89 2.63
CA PHE A 35 -8.05 -6.15 2.20
C PHE A 35 -7.96 -7.06 0.96
N GLN A 36 -9.10 -7.34 0.32
CA GLN A 36 -9.17 -8.07 -0.95
C GLN A 36 -8.70 -7.18 -2.12
N TYR A 37 -7.39 -6.96 -2.18
CA TYR A 37 -6.76 -6.13 -3.20
C TYR A 37 -6.35 -7.01 -4.39
N ARG A 38 -6.87 -6.67 -5.59
CA ARG A 38 -6.30 -7.14 -6.86
C ARG A 38 -4.85 -6.63 -7.01
N PRO A 39 -3.96 -7.42 -7.64
CA PRO A 39 -2.62 -6.96 -7.97
C PRO A 39 -2.65 -5.65 -8.76
N SER A 40 -1.75 -4.73 -8.41
CA SER A 40 -1.55 -3.46 -9.09
C SER A 40 -0.06 -3.20 -9.27
N LYS A 41 0.30 -2.55 -10.38
CA LYS A 41 1.68 -2.20 -10.68
C LYS A 41 2.20 -1.08 -9.78
N TYR A 42 1.32 -0.14 -9.45
CA TYR A 42 1.60 0.99 -8.58
C TYR A 42 0.69 0.98 -7.35
N ILE A 43 1.16 1.65 -6.30
CA ILE A 43 0.38 1.98 -5.12
C ILE A 43 0.57 3.46 -4.78
N THR A 44 -0.46 4.08 -4.22
CA THR A 44 -0.42 5.44 -3.69
C THR A 44 -1.11 5.52 -2.33
N PHE A 45 -0.74 6.53 -1.56
CA PHE A 45 -1.19 6.71 -0.19
C PHE A 45 -1.99 7.99 -0.07
N ARG A 46 -3.21 7.86 0.44
CA ARG A 46 -4.08 8.99 0.73
C ARG A 46 -3.69 9.60 2.06
N ASN A 47 -3.50 10.91 2.06
CA ASN A 47 -3.31 11.66 3.28
C ASN A 47 -4.61 11.63 4.13
N PRO A 48 -4.51 11.78 5.47
CA PRO A 48 -5.68 11.82 6.33
C PRO A 48 -6.51 13.11 6.16
N GLN A 49 -5.92 14.17 5.58
CA GLN A 49 -6.50 15.50 5.43
C GLN A 49 -7.14 15.67 4.04
N GLY A 50 -8.21 14.93 3.78
CA GLY A 50 -8.98 15.06 2.53
C GLY A 50 -8.61 14.10 1.40
N GLY A 51 -7.71 13.15 1.67
CA GLY A 51 -7.45 12.01 0.80
C GLY A 51 -6.54 12.30 -0.39
N GLU A 52 -5.78 13.39 -0.33
CA GLU A 52 -4.85 13.77 -1.40
C GLU A 52 -3.72 12.75 -1.51
N MET A 53 -3.28 12.55 -2.75
CA MET A 53 -2.24 11.59 -3.12
C MET A 53 -1.07 12.38 -3.67
N GLU A 54 0.10 12.25 -3.04
CA GLU A 54 1.30 13.02 -3.40
C GLU A 54 2.16 12.29 -4.43
N LYS A 55 2.13 10.95 -4.41
CA LYS A 55 3.10 10.14 -5.14
C LYS A 55 2.55 8.76 -5.49
N LEU A 56 2.96 8.25 -6.64
CA LEU A 56 2.83 6.84 -7.03
C LEU A 56 4.14 6.10 -6.75
N TYR A 57 4.03 4.91 -6.19
CA TYR A 57 5.14 4.02 -5.93
C TYR A 57 4.98 2.77 -6.78
N LEU A 58 5.97 2.44 -7.61
CA LEU A 58 6.04 1.13 -8.25
C LEU A 58 6.18 0.05 -7.18
N VAL A 59 5.42 -1.04 -7.31
CA VAL A 59 5.56 -2.20 -6.44
C VAL A 59 6.61 -3.12 -7.04
N ASP A 60 7.78 -3.22 -6.39
CA ASP A 60 8.83 -4.14 -6.82
C ASP A 60 8.45 -5.58 -6.52
N LYS A 61 7.89 -5.80 -5.32
CA LYS A 61 7.52 -7.13 -4.84
C LYS A 61 6.44 -7.07 -3.77
N THR A 62 5.61 -8.10 -3.73
CA THR A 62 4.68 -8.36 -2.63
C THR A 62 5.06 -9.65 -1.95
N VAL A 63 5.12 -9.65 -0.61
CA VAL A 63 5.35 -10.86 0.20
C VAL A 63 4.30 -10.97 1.29
N VAL A 64 4.02 -12.20 1.71
CA VAL A 64 3.07 -12.50 2.79
C VAL A 64 3.85 -13.14 3.94
N LEU A 65 3.84 -12.48 5.09
CA LEU A 65 4.58 -12.84 6.30
C LEU A 65 3.71 -12.61 7.52
N ASN A 66 3.90 -13.37 8.58
CA ASN A 66 3.27 -13.07 9.86
C ASN A 66 4.30 -12.36 10.75
N PRO A 67 4.08 -11.08 11.15
CA PRO A 67 5.05 -10.33 11.95
C PRO A 67 5.26 -10.90 13.37
N TYR A 68 4.40 -11.81 13.82
CA TYR A 68 4.48 -12.49 15.11
C TYR A 68 4.99 -13.94 15.01
N GLU A 69 5.28 -14.45 13.80
CA GLU A 69 5.73 -15.84 13.67
C GLU A 69 7.16 -16.01 14.23
N PRO A 70 7.44 -17.07 15.02
CA PRO A 70 8.77 -17.32 15.56
C PRO A 70 9.87 -17.48 14.49
N THR A 71 9.48 -17.89 13.28
CA THR A 71 10.38 -18.14 12.14
C THR A 71 10.60 -16.90 11.27
N LEU A 72 10.11 -15.71 11.68
CA LEU A 72 10.19 -14.49 10.87
C LEU A 72 11.62 -14.16 10.45
N GLU A 73 12.58 -14.25 11.36
CA GLU A 73 13.99 -13.94 11.08
C GLU A 73 14.60 -14.87 10.03
N GLU A 74 14.31 -16.17 10.11
CA GLU A 74 14.72 -17.17 9.12
C GLU A 74 14.10 -16.88 7.75
N ARG A 75 12.80 -16.60 7.70
CA ARG A 75 12.09 -16.26 6.46
C ARG A 75 12.67 -15.01 5.81
N LEU A 76 13.00 -13.98 6.60
CA LEU A 76 13.66 -12.78 6.10
C LEU A 76 15.10 -13.07 5.63
N GLY A 77 15.80 -14.00 6.26
CA GLY A 77 17.14 -14.44 5.87
C GLY A 77 17.22 -15.08 4.49
N HIS A 78 16.12 -15.65 4.00
CA HIS A 78 16.02 -16.22 2.65
C HIS A 78 15.66 -15.20 1.56
N MET A 79 15.41 -13.94 1.93
CA MET A 79 15.10 -12.87 0.99
C MET A 79 16.36 -12.12 0.55
N GLU A 80 16.25 -11.38 -0.56
CA GLU A 80 17.29 -10.43 -0.94
C GLU A 80 17.53 -9.43 0.21
N SER A 81 18.80 -9.14 0.47
CA SER A 81 19.28 -8.39 1.62
C SER A 81 18.67 -6.99 1.79
N SER A 82 18.39 -6.28 0.71
CA SER A 82 17.77 -4.96 0.77
C SER A 82 16.30 -5.06 1.16
N TYR A 83 15.57 -6.04 0.61
CA TYR A 83 14.17 -6.28 0.95
C TYR A 83 13.98 -6.75 2.38
N SER A 84 14.82 -7.68 2.85
CA SER A 84 14.74 -8.18 4.23
C SER A 84 15.02 -7.08 5.25
N LYS A 85 16.06 -6.25 5.03
CA LYS A 85 16.38 -5.11 5.91
C LYS A 85 15.24 -4.10 5.99
N ARG A 86 14.61 -3.79 4.86
CA ARG A 86 13.50 -2.82 4.79
C ARG A 86 12.26 -3.34 5.49
N ILE A 87 11.90 -4.62 5.29
CA ILE A 87 10.77 -5.24 6.00
C ILE A 87 11.07 -5.32 7.51
N ALA A 88 12.25 -5.80 7.91
CA ALA A 88 12.64 -5.90 9.32
C ALA A 88 12.58 -4.53 10.02
N GLY A 89 13.11 -3.49 9.37
CA GLY A 89 13.06 -2.12 9.89
C GLY A 89 11.62 -1.60 10.05
N TYR A 90 10.78 -1.82 9.03
CA TYR A 90 9.36 -1.46 9.08
C TYR A 90 8.63 -2.18 10.23
N ILE A 91 8.81 -3.49 10.37
CA ILE A 91 8.19 -4.30 11.42
C ILE A 91 8.64 -3.82 12.81
N LYS A 92 9.94 -3.58 12.98
CA LYS A 92 10.50 -3.07 14.25
C LYS A 92 9.88 -1.74 14.67
N GLU A 93 9.80 -0.76 13.78
CA GLU A 93 9.19 0.55 14.10
C GLU A 93 7.68 0.43 14.37
N ARG A 94 7.00 -0.46 13.66
CA ARG A 94 5.59 -0.77 13.94
C ARG A 94 5.43 -1.32 15.35
N PHE A 95 6.21 -2.31 15.77
CA PHE A 95 6.15 -2.82 17.14
C PHE A 95 6.44 -1.76 18.21
N LEU A 96 7.34 -0.82 17.94
CA LEU A 96 7.67 0.24 18.90
C LEU A 96 6.58 1.31 19.07
N LYS A 97 5.76 1.56 18.03
CA LYS A 97 4.82 2.71 18.01
C LYS A 97 3.37 2.31 17.82
N TRP A 98 3.09 1.41 16.88
CA TRP A 98 1.75 1.01 16.44
C TRP A 98 1.79 -0.46 15.99
N GLU A 99 1.62 -1.37 16.94
CA GLU A 99 1.65 -2.81 16.72
C GLU A 99 0.71 -3.27 15.59
N PHE A 100 0.90 -4.50 15.14
CA PHE A 100 0.08 -5.10 14.10
C PHE A 100 -1.22 -5.62 14.70
N SER A 101 -2.35 -4.95 14.43
CA SER A 101 -3.63 -5.22 15.10
C SER A 101 -4.21 -6.64 14.92
N HIS A 102 -3.70 -7.45 14.00
CA HIS A 102 -4.18 -8.82 13.75
C HIS A 102 -3.07 -9.82 14.11
N HIS A 103 -3.00 -10.19 15.38
CA HIS A 103 -1.84 -10.89 15.96
C HIS A 103 -1.66 -12.33 15.46
N ASN A 104 -2.71 -12.92 14.89
CA ASN A 104 -2.73 -14.30 14.39
C ASN A 104 -2.96 -14.36 12.87
N GLU A 105 -2.76 -13.25 12.16
CA GLU A 105 -3.00 -13.18 10.73
C GLU A 105 -1.74 -12.80 9.97
N ASP A 106 -1.65 -13.35 8.77
CA ASP A 106 -0.63 -12.95 7.81
C ASP A 106 -0.85 -11.51 7.36
N TYR A 107 0.24 -10.77 7.24
CA TYR A 107 0.27 -9.46 6.63
C TYR A 107 0.89 -9.54 5.24
N ARG A 108 0.30 -8.79 4.32
CA ARG A 108 0.84 -8.55 3.00
C ARG A 108 1.71 -7.30 3.04
N PHE A 109 2.97 -7.46 2.68
CA PHE A 109 3.97 -6.40 2.59
C PHE A 109 4.22 -6.05 1.12
N TYR A 110 3.96 -4.79 0.77
CA TYR A 110 4.31 -4.18 -0.50
C TYR A 110 5.69 -3.54 -0.35
N ILE A 111 6.68 -4.10 -1.04
CA ILE A 111 8.02 -3.54 -1.15
C ILE A 111 7.99 -2.55 -2.33
N LEU A 112 8.18 -1.27 -2.01
CA LEU A 112 8.06 -0.17 -2.96
C LEU A 112 9.40 0.14 -3.63
N SER A 113 9.40 0.50 -4.89
CA SER A 113 10.62 0.91 -5.57
C SER A 113 11.13 2.24 -4.98
N GLU A 114 12.41 2.27 -4.60
CA GLU A 114 13.06 3.51 -4.16
C GLU A 114 13.32 4.46 -5.35
N LYS A 115 13.44 3.90 -6.57
CA LYS A 115 13.70 4.66 -7.80
C LYS A 115 12.45 4.79 -8.69
N GLY A 116 11.54 3.84 -8.63
CA GLY A 116 10.29 3.84 -9.39
C GLY A 116 9.19 4.65 -8.73
N GLN A 117 9.39 5.96 -8.56
CA GLN A 117 8.42 6.87 -7.95
C GLN A 117 7.99 7.95 -8.94
N ILE A 118 6.71 8.30 -8.95
CA ILE A 118 6.15 9.37 -9.79
C ILE A 118 5.46 10.37 -8.88
N GLU A 119 5.95 11.61 -8.87
CA GLU A 119 5.31 12.71 -8.13
C GLU A 119 3.98 13.10 -8.78
N LEU A 120 3.01 13.47 -7.95
CA LEU A 120 1.70 13.98 -8.36
C LEU A 120 1.55 15.44 -7.89
N PRO A 121 2.15 16.41 -8.60
CA PRO A 121 2.23 17.80 -8.13
C PRO A 121 0.86 18.49 -8.03
N HIS A 122 -0.16 18.00 -8.75
CA HIS A 122 -1.54 18.48 -8.65
C HIS A 122 -2.32 17.88 -7.48
N ALA A 123 -1.71 17.01 -6.68
CA ALA A 123 -2.25 16.38 -5.47
C ALA A 123 -3.69 15.86 -5.66
N PRO A 124 -3.92 14.94 -6.61
CA PRO A 124 -5.24 14.43 -6.92
C PRO A 124 -5.87 13.77 -5.69
N LYS A 125 -7.19 13.83 -5.59
CA LYS A 125 -7.97 13.24 -4.49
C LYS A 125 -9.28 12.64 -5.00
N PRO A 126 -9.85 11.64 -4.29
CA PRO A 126 -11.17 11.13 -4.61
C PRO A 126 -12.22 12.24 -4.45
N SER A 127 -13.33 12.13 -5.19
CA SER A 127 -14.49 13.02 -5.05
C SER A 127 -15.17 12.94 -3.68
N VAL A 128 -14.97 11.83 -2.95
CA VAL A 128 -15.50 11.61 -1.61
C VAL A 128 -14.46 10.97 -0.71
N ASN A 129 -14.53 11.26 0.59
CA ASN A 129 -13.73 10.57 1.59
C ASN A 129 -14.04 9.07 1.56
N ASN A 130 -12.99 8.26 1.68
CA ASN A 130 -13.09 6.82 1.47
C ASN A 130 -12.20 5.99 2.38
N SER A 131 -12.68 4.79 2.69
CA SER A 131 -11.95 3.74 3.40
C SER A 131 -11.62 2.58 2.45
N GLY A 132 -10.65 1.76 2.84
CA GLY A 132 -10.20 0.60 2.07
C GLY A 132 -9.37 0.95 0.83
N GLY A 133 -9.16 -0.07 0.00
CA GLY A 133 -8.42 0.00 -1.27
C GLY A 133 -9.30 0.47 -2.42
N TRP A 134 -8.87 1.49 -3.13
CA TRP A 134 -9.55 2.06 -4.29
C TRP A 134 -8.63 1.99 -5.49
N TYR A 135 -9.18 1.81 -6.68
CA TYR A 135 -8.41 1.64 -7.88
C TYR A 135 -8.63 2.79 -8.86
N TYR A 136 -7.53 3.18 -9.48
CA TYR A 136 -7.49 4.22 -10.51
C TYR A 136 -6.64 3.72 -11.68
N THR A 137 -6.95 4.23 -12.86
CA THR A 137 -6.02 4.12 -13.99
C THR A 137 -4.83 5.04 -13.76
N LEU A 138 -3.66 4.66 -14.29
CA LEU A 138 -2.50 5.54 -14.24
C LEU A 138 -2.78 6.87 -14.97
N ALA A 139 -3.45 6.81 -16.11
CA ALA A 139 -3.81 7.98 -16.91
C ALA A 139 -4.68 8.98 -16.14
N GLU A 140 -5.66 8.52 -15.36
CA GLU A 140 -6.54 9.41 -14.59
C GLU A 140 -5.76 10.13 -13.47
N LEU A 141 -4.87 9.44 -12.75
CA LEU A 141 -4.05 10.08 -11.73
C LEU A 141 -3.02 11.06 -12.31
N LEU A 142 -2.57 10.84 -13.53
CA LEU A 142 -1.64 11.73 -14.24
C LEU A 142 -2.33 12.82 -15.07
N SER A 143 -3.67 12.87 -15.08
CA SER A 143 -4.45 13.78 -15.94
C SER A 143 -4.31 15.27 -15.59
N GLY A 144 -3.74 15.59 -14.42
CA GLY A 144 -3.70 16.96 -13.87
C GLY A 144 -4.97 17.39 -13.14
N LYS A 145 -6.04 16.57 -13.13
CA LYS A 145 -7.28 16.87 -12.41
C LYS A 145 -7.08 16.79 -10.89
N LYS A 146 -7.62 17.76 -10.15
CA LYS A 146 -7.62 17.72 -8.68
C LYS A 146 -8.56 16.63 -8.13
N ILE A 147 -9.72 16.45 -8.75
CA ILE A 147 -10.68 15.40 -8.40
C ILE A 147 -10.63 14.33 -9.47
N VAL A 148 -10.34 13.09 -9.08
CA VAL A 148 -10.13 11.96 -9.99
C VAL A 148 -11.25 10.94 -9.94
N GLU A 149 -11.55 10.35 -11.09
CA GLU A 149 -12.56 9.29 -11.24
C GLU A 149 -12.02 7.93 -10.78
N VAL A 150 -12.87 7.21 -10.04
CA VAL A 150 -12.52 5.91 -9.48
C VAL A 150 -12.87 4.83 -10.48
N GLU A 151 -11.91 3.98 -10.84
CA GLU A 151 -12.17 2.86 -11.75
C GLU A 151 -12.96 1.76 -11.02
N SER A 152 -12.51 1.37 -9.82
CA SER A 152 -13.21 0.38 -9.01
C SER A 152 -12.77 0.45 -7.54
N ARG A 153 -13.40 -0.39 -6.70
CA ARG A 153 -13.09 -0.49 -5.27
C ARG A 153 -12.72 -1.93 -4.95
N ALA A 154 -11.78 -2.11 -4.03
CA ALA A 154 -11.58 -3.41 -3.41
C ALA A 154 -12.90 -3.86 -2.78
N ILE A 155 -13.32 -5.08 -3.08
CA ILE A 155 -14.59 -5.62 -2.59
C ILE A 155 -14.43 -5.83 -1.09
N GLY A 156 -15.01 -4.92 -0.31
CA GLY A 156 -15.47 -5.22 1.04
C GLY A 156 -16.97 -5.10 1.01
N ASN A 157 -17.66 -6.22 1.26
CA ASN A 157 -19.11 -6.21 1.41
C ASN A 157 -19.48 -5.07 2.37
N ARG A 158 -20.16 -4.07 1.83
CA ARG A 158 -20.99 -3.17 2.62
C ARG A 158 -22.23 -4.00 2.95
N GLU A 159 -22.35 -4.43 4.20
CA GLU A 159 -23.65 -4.37 4.84
C GLU A 159 -23.86 -2.91 5.31
#